data_AF-A0A0G1Q4U2-F1
#
_entry.id   AF-A0A0G1Q4U2-F1
#
_cell.length_a   1.000
_cell.length_b   1.000
_cell.length_c   1.000
_cell.angle_alpha   90.00
_cell.angle_beta   90.00
_cell.angle_gamma   90.00
#
_symmetry.space_group_name_H-M   'P 1'
#
loop_
_entity.id
_entity.type
_entity.pdbx_description
1 polymer ?
#
loop_
_entity_poly.entity_id
_entity_poly.type
_entity_poly.pdbx_seq_one_letter_code
_entity_poly.pdbx_strand_id
1 'polypeptide(L)'
;MSFFRPTSESSLSATPAEAVPPVAGSPDAEVRVQRTSEILGEAIMDSVSSVRDSLPKEHRTHFETLRQEIIDFTKAQGISKESLGKPDLLREATCKLSTPDLERLADLLERFEHLVKYKEPKKEDYTEALEYAEEFYHLREQYTSQVSLLEQVSILKEGAILGIDNKKYPIPTLEQIAMRLFERRETLRTKHDQGFTKLLLQIQKG
;
A
#
# COMPACT_ATOMS: atom_id res chain seq x y z
N MET A 1 20.39 76.40 -2.05
CA MET A 1 21.45 76.41 -3.09
C MET A 1 21.59 75.00 -3.64
N SER A 2 21.70 74.85 -4.96
CA SER A 2 22.26 73.67 -5.64
C SER A 2 23.81 73.73 -5.57
N PHE A 3 24.63 72.76 -6.00
CA PHE A 3 24.54 71.65 -6.98
C PHE A 3 25.33 70.42 -6.39
N PHE A 4 25.41 69.19 -6.94
CA PHE A 4 25.49 68.70 -8.33
C PHE A 4 24.95 67.24 -8.51
N ARG A 5 24.74 66.86 -9.78
CA ARG A 5 24.55 65.50 -10.38
C ARG A 5 25.87 65.18 -11.18
N PRO A 6 26.08 64.08 -11.94
CA PRO A 6 25.31 62.84 -12.19
C PRO A 6 26.17 61.56 -11.95
N THR A 7 25.85 60.31 -12.35
CA THR A 7 24.72 59.76 -13.14
C THR A 7 24.00 58.63 -12.35
N SER A 8 23.72 57.38 -12.75
CA SER A 8 23.89 56.54 -13.96
C SER A 8 22.65 55.66 -14.18
N GLU A 9 22.44 55.13 -15.39
CA GLU A 9 21.34 54.21 -15.73
C GLU A 9 21.84 52.76 -15.88
N SER A 10 20.98 51.80 -15.58
CA SER A 10 20.76 50.63 -16.46
C SER A 10 19.40 50.01 -16.16
N SER A 11 18.64 49.72 -17.21
CA SER A 11 17.33 49.07 -17.12
C SER A 11 17.43 47.59 -17.49
N LEU A 12 16.67 46.75 -16.80
CA LEU A 12 16.36 45.39 -17.24
C LEU A 12 14.86 45.15 -17.17
N SER A 13 14.36 44.31 -18.08
CA SER A 13 12.95 44.11 -18.38
C SER A 13 12.64 42.63 -18.56
N ALA A 14 11.39 42.24 -18.29
CA ALA A 14 10.87 40.87 -18.29
C ALA A 14 11.52 39.96 -17.21
N THR A 15 10.94 38.82 -16.82
CA THR A 15 9.77 38.07 -17.31
C THR A 15 8.71 37.84 -16.22
N PRO A 16 7.47 37.41 -16.55
CA PRO A 16 6.53 36.93 -15.54
C PRO A 16 7.06 35.66 -14.85
N ALA A 17 6.66 35.44 -13.60
CA ALA A 17 7.06 34.26 -12.83
C ALA A 17 6.52 32.97 -13.48
N GLU A 18 7.41 32.01 -13.73
CA GLU A 18 7.01 30.65 -14.09
C GLU A 18 6.23 30.01 -12.94
N ALA A 19 5.20 29.23 -13.28
CA ALA A 19 4.56 28.36 -12.31
C ALA A 19 5.57 27.27 -11.90
N VAL A 20 5.97 27.27 -10.62
CA VAL A 20 6.77 26.18 -10.05
C VAL A 20 6.00 24.87 -10.28
N PRO A 21 6.57 23.89 -11.01
CA PRO A 21 5.90 22.61 -11.23
C PRO A 21 5.69 21.90 -9.88
N PRO A 22 4.66 21.06 -9.74
CA PRO A 22 4.51 20.25 -8.54
C PRO A 22 5.78 19.42 -8.33
N VAL A 23 6.27 19.41 -7.08
CA VAL A 23 7.43 18.58 -6.70
C VAL A 23 7.07 17.13 -7.03
N ALA A 24 7.83 16.52 -7.95
CA ALA A 24 7.64 15.14 -8.33
C ALA A 24 7.79 14.23 -7.10
N GLY A 25 7.05 13.12 -7.09
CA GLY A 25 7.26 12.06 -6.09
C GLY A 25 8.68 11.51 -6.16
N SER A 26 9.10 10.76 -5.13
CA SER A 26 10.43 10.14 -5.15
C SER A 26 10.60 9.29 -6.42
N PRO A 27 11.59 9.58 -7.29
CA PRO A 27 11.62 9.01 -8.65
C PRO A 27 11.79 7.49 -8.65
N ASP A 28 12.35 6.93 -7.58
CA ASP A 28 12.45 5.48 -7.38
C ASP A 28 11.07 4.81 -7.27
N ALA A 29 10.05 5.47 -6.71
CA ALA A 29 8.72 4.92 -6.55
C ALA A 29 7.97 4.81 -7.90
N GLU A 30 7.97 5.86 -8.72
CA GLU A 30 7.40 5.80 -10.07
C GLU A 30 8.09 4.73 -10.93
N VAL A 31 9.42 4.63 -10.83
CA VAL A 31 10.22 3.66 -11.58
C VAL A 31 9.99 2.22 -11.10
N ARG A 32 9.68 1.98 -9.81
CA ARG A 32 9.24 0.65 -9.31
C ARG A 32 7.86 0.27 -9.83
N VAL A 33 6.88 1.19 -9.80
CA VAL A 33 5.52 0.92 -10.32
C VAL A 33 5.57 0.62 -11.83
N GLN A 34 6.38 1.36 -12.60
CA GLN A 34 6.61 1.06 -14.01
C GLN A 34 7.30 -0.29 -14.21
N ARG A 35 8.36 -0.58 -13.43
CA ARG A 35 9.06 -1.89 -13.35
C ARG A 35 8.11 -3.09 -13.28
N THR A 36 7.14 -3.01 -12.36
CA THR A 36 6.22 -4.13 -12.05
C THR A 36 5.06 -4.26 -13.03
N SER A 37 4.68 -3.19 -13.74
CA SER A 37 3.48 -3.14 -14.60
C SER A 37 3.45 -4.23 -15.68
N GLU A 38 4.58 -4.47 -16.35
CA GLU A 38 4.67 -5.39 -17.50
C GLU A 38 4.49 -6.86 -17.11
N ILE A 39 4.92 -7.25 -15.90
CA ILE A 39 4.87 -8.62 -15.40
C ILE A 39 3.48 -8.93 -14.81
N LEU A 40 2.83 -7.93 -14.23
CA LEU A 40 1.63 -8.13 -13.41
C LEU A 40 0.32 -7.98 -14.17
N GLY A 41 0.33 -7.37 -15.36
CA GLY A 41 -0.86 -7.12 -16.16
C GLY A 41 -1.71 -8.37 -16.40
N GLU A 42 -1.12 -9.50 -16.82
CA GLU A 42 -1.87 -10.73 -17.06
C GLU A 42 -2.29 -11.43 -15.74
N ALA A 43 -1.42 -11.38 -14.73
CA ALA A 43 -1.58 -12.08 -13.45
C ALA A 43 -2.63 -11.47 -12.51
N ILE A 44 -2.75 -10.13 -12.49
CA ILE A 44 -3.80 -9.43 -11.74
C ILE A 44 -5.13 -9.53 -12.48
N MET A 45 -5.10 -9.40 -13.81
CA MET A 45 -6.30 -9.27 -14.62
C MET A 45 -7.08 -10.58 -14.71
N ASP A 46 -6.65 -11.52 -15.57
CA ASP A 46 -7.56 -12.50 -16.17
C ASP A 46 -7.05 -13.95 -16.11
N SER A 47 -5.74 -14.22 -16.23
CA SER A 47 -5.17 -15.59 -16.19
C SER A 47 -4.99 -16.17 -14.77
N VAL A 48 -5.83 -15.74 -13.82
CA VAL A 48 -5.66 -15.89 -12.37
C VAL A 48 -5.39 -17.33 -11.94
N SER A 49 -6.17 -18.30 -12.44
CA SER A 49 -6.02 -19.70 -12.04
C SER A 49 -4.65 -20.29 -12.40
N SER A 50 -4.09 -19.98 -13.58
CA SER A 50 -2.78 -20.52 -13.99
C SER A 50 -1.67 -20.01 -13.07
N VAL A 51 -1.64 -18.70 -12.81
CA VAL A 51 -0.63 -18.08 -11.96
C VAL A 51 -0.77 -18.54 -10.51
N ARG A 52 -1.98 -18.52 -9.94
CA ARG A 52 -2.27 -19.04 -8.60
C ARG A 52 -1.92 -20.53 -8.48
N ASP A 53 -2.29 -21.35 -9.46
CA ASP A 53 -2.11 -22.79 -9.36
C ASP A 53 -0.66 -23.22 -9.57
N SER A 54 0.17 -22.35 -10.17
CA SER A 54 1.64 -22.48 -10.15
C SER A 54 2.30 -22.23 -8.79
N LEU A 55 1.57 -21.69 -7.80
CA LEU A 55 2.08 -21.44 -6.44
C LEU A 55 1.89 -22.66 -5.52
N PRO A 56 2.84 -22.89 -4.58
CA PRO A 56 2.65 -23.76 -3.42
C PRO A 56 1.33 -23.47 -2.71
N LYS A 57 0.61 -24.52 -2.29
CA LYS A 57 -0.76 -24.38 -1.76
C LYS A 57 -0.86 -23.40 -0.58
N GLU A 58 0.15 -23.41 0.30
CA GLU A 58 0.33 -22.51 1.43
C GLU A 58 0.46 -21.02 1.07
N HIS A 59 0.92 -20.69 -0.15
CA HIS A 59 1.08 -19.31 -0.60
C HIS A 59 -0.08 -18.79 -1.45
N ARG A 60 -1.03 -19.65 -1.85
CA ARG A 60 -2.21 -19.25 -2.65
C ARG A 60 -3.12 -18.27 -1.91
N THR A 61 -3.28 -18.43 -0.60
CA THR A 61 -4.03 -17.47 0.23
C THR A 61 -3.37 -16.10 0.27
N HIS A 62 -2.03 -16.06 0.35
CA HIS A 62 -1.27 -14.81 0.34
C HIS A 62 -1.32 -14.13 -1.04
N PHE A 63 -1.35 -14.90 -2.13
CA PHE A 63 -1.56 -14.37 -3.49
C PHE A 63 -2.93 -13.69 -3.64
N GLU A 64 -4.02 -14.34 -3.25
CA GLU A 64 -5.36 -13.73 -3.35
C GLU A 64 -5.49 -12.53 -2.39
N THR A 65 -4.89 -12.59 -1.19
CA THR A 65 -4.79 -11.46 -0.25
C THR A 65 -4.14 -10.24 -0.91
N LEU A 66 -2.91 -10.40 -1.43
CA LEU A 66 -2.12 -9.30 -1.97
C LEU A 66 -2.74 -8.74 -3.26
N ARG A 67 -3.28 -9.63 -4.11
CA ARG A 67 -4.09 -9.26 -5.29
C ARG A 67 -5.31 -8.43 -4.90
N GLN A 68 -6.03 -8.83 -3.85
CA GLN A 68 -7.21 -8.09 -3.38
C GLN A 68 -6.83 -6.74 -2.77
N GLU A 69 -5.71 -6.63 -2.06
CA GLU A 69 -5.22 -5.33 -1.57
C GLU A 69 -4.84 -4.37 -2.69
N ILE A 70 -4.24 -4.85 -3.80
CA ILE A 70 -3.98 -4.02 -4.99
C ILE A 70 -5.30 -3.55 -5.62
N ILE A 71 -6.31 -4.43 -5.72
CA ILE A 71 -7.63 -4.12 -6.29
C ILE A 71 -8.39 -3.10 -5.43
N ASP A 72 -8.44 -3.29 -4.11
CA ASP A 72 -9.12 -2.35 -3.21
C ASP A 72 -8.38 -1.02 -3.08
N PHE A 73 -7.04 -1.02 -3.15
CA PHE A 73 -6.25 0.21 -3.21
C PHE A 73 -6.52 1.01 -4.50
N THR A 74 -6.38 0.38 -5.67
CA THR A 74 -6.59 1.07 -6.95
C THR A 74 -8.02 1.59 -7.08
N LYS A 75 -9.02 0.80 -6.67
CA LYS A 75 -10.42 1.22 -6.58
C LYS A 75 -10.63 2.42 -5.65
N ALA A 76 -9.97 2.45 -4.48
CA ALA A 76 -10.05 3.58 -3.55
C ALA A 76 -9.45 4.87 -4.13
N GLN A 77 -8.39 4.74 -4.95
CA GLN A 77 -7.72 5.84 -5.64
C GLN A 77 -8.36 6.21 -7.00
N GLY A 78 -9.50 5.61 -7.36
CA GLY A 78 -10.17 5.85 -8.66
C GLY A 78 -9.41 5.31 -9.88
N ILE A 79 -8.35 4.53 -9.68
CA ILE A 79 -7.57 3.88 -10.73
C ILE A 79 -8.37 2.68 -11.25
N SER A 80 -8.57 2.58 -12.56
CA SER A 80 -9.27 1.44 -13.15
C SER A 80 -8.44 0.16 -13.05
N LYS A 81 -9.10 -1.00 -12.89
CA LYS A 81 -8.43 -2.31 -12.93
C LYS A 81 -7.63 -2.46 -14.24
N GLU A 82 -8.17 -1.94 -15.35
CA GLU A 82 -7.55 -1.98 -16.68
C GLU A 82 -6.22 -1.21 -16.78
N SER A 83 -6.03 -0.14 -15.98
CA SER A 83 -4.75 0.59 -15.95
C SER A 83 -3.60 -0.29 -15.44
N LEU A 84 -3.84 -1.20 -14.50
CA LEU A 84 -2.83 -2.16 -14.01
C LEU A 84 -2.30 -3.10 -15.11
N GLY A 85 -3.04 -3.26 -16.21
CA GLY A 85 -2.64 -4.07 -17.36
C GLY A 85 -1.87 -3.32 -18.46
N LYS A 86 -1.64 -2.01 -18.33
CA LYS A 86 -1.06 -1.17 -19.39
C LYS A 86 -0.13 -0.10 -18.79
N PRO A 87 1.21 -0.21 -18.94
CA PRO A 87 2.17 0.69 -18.30
C PRO A 87 1.90 2.19 -18.53
N ASP A 88 1.44 2.59 -19.73
CA ASP A 88 1.09 3.98 -20.03
C ASP A 88 -0.14 4.48 -19.26
N LEU A 89 -1.17 3.65 -19.11
CA LEU A 89 -2.37 4.00 -18.35
C LEU A 89 -2.13 3.94 -16.84
N LEU A 90 -1.24 3.06 -16.36
CA LEU A 90 -0.85 3.09 -14.95
C LEU A 90 -0.04 4.36 -14.66
N ARG A 91 0.93 4.71 -15.53
CA ARG A 91 1.72 5.95 -15.39
C ARG A 91 0.83 7.20 -15.32
N GLU A 92 -0.15 7.34 -16.23
CA GLU A 92 -1.08 8.47 -16.22
C GLU A 92 -2.03 8.49 -15.00
N ALA A 93 -2.31 7.31 -14.42
CA ALA A 93 -3.06 7.20 -13.18
C ALA A 93 -2.19 7.53 -11.95
N THR A 94 -0.93 7.11 -11.92
CA THR A 94 -0.02 7.31 -10.79
C THR A 94 0.43 8.75 -10.61
N CYS A 95 0.54 9.53 -11.69
CA CYS A 95 0.85 10.97 -11.59
C CYS A 95 -0.23 11.81 -10.87
N LYS A 96 -1.34 11.19 -10.43
CA LYS A 96 -2.42 11.80 -9.65
C LYS A 96 -2.45 11.33 -8.18
N LEU A 97 -1.56 10.41 -7.79
CA LEU A 97 -1.44 9.92 -6.42
C LEU A 97 -0.64 10.88 -5.52
N SER A 98 -0.84 10.80 -4.21
CA SER A 98 0.08 11.36 -3.24
C SER A 98 1.38 10.53 -3.19
N THR A 99 2.51 11.11 -2.77
CA THR A 99 3.78 10.35 -2.64
C THR A 99 3.64 9.11 -1.73
N PRO A 100 2.98 9.17 -0.55
CA PRO A 100 2.74 7.98 0.27
C PRO A 100 1.85 6.93 -0.41
N ASP A 101 0.87 7.34 -1.23
CA ASP A 101 0.04 6.40 -1.99
C ASP A 101 0.80 5.76 -3.15
N LEU A 102 1.68 6.51 -3.81
CA LEU A 102 2.57 6.03 -4.86
C LEU A 102 3.60 5.01 -4.32
N GLU A 103 4.25 5.33 -3.20
CA GLU A 103 5.17 4.42 -2.50
C GLU A 103 4.46 3.14 -2.07
N ARG A 104 3.28 3.25 -1.46
CA ARG A 104 2.46 2.09 -1.08
C ARG A 104 2.01 1.25 -2.26
N LEU A 105 1.71 1.86 -3.41
CA LEU A 105 1.42 1.12 -4.65
C LEU A 105 2.67 0.38 -5.16
N ALA A 106 3.85 1.01 -5.10
CA ALA A 106 5.11 0.38 -5.46
C ALA A 106 5.37 -0.86 -4.58
N ASP A 107 5.23 -0.75 -3.27
CA ASP A 107 5.46 -1.87 -2.33
C ASP A 107 4.44 -3.00 -2.49
N LEU A 108 3.17 -2.69 -2.75
CA LEU A 108 2.14 -3.70 -3.07
C LEU A 108 2.48 -4.48 -4.35
N LEU A 109 2.87 -3.77 -5.42
CA LEU A 109 3.21 -4.39 -6.70
C LEU A 109 4.55 -5.15 -6.65
N GLU A 110 5.57 -4.63 -5.96
CA GLU A 110 6.88 -5.28 -5.83
C GLU A 110 6.78 -6.62 -5.09
N ARG A 111 5.98 -6.67 -4.02
CA ARG A 111 5.67 -7.93 -3.31
C ARG A 111 4.91 -8.92 -4.20
N PHE A 112 3.99 -8.43 -5.04
CA PHE A 112 3.21 -9.28 -5.93
C PHE A 112 4.06 -9.82 -7.09
N GLU A 113 4.99 -9.02 -7.63
CA GLU A 113 6.01 -9.51 -8.57
C GLU A 113 6.87 -10.58 -7.91
N HIS A 114 7.39 -10.33 -6.70
CA HIS A 114 8.21 -11.29 -5.96
C HIS A 114 7.49 -12.64 -5.80
N LEU A 115 6.24 -12.60 -5.34
CA LEU A 115 5.43 -13.81 -5.13
C LEU A 115 5.18 -14.56 -6.44
N VAL A 116 4.85 -13.87 -7.53
CA VAL A 116 4.64 -14.49 -8.85
C VAL A 116 5.92 -15.10 -9.42
N LYS A 117 7.07 -14.47 -9.17
CA LYS A 117 8.39 -14.77 -9.75
C LYS A 117 9.16 -15.86 -8.99
N TYR A 118 9.30 -15.73 -7.68
CA TYR A 118 10.03 -16.65 -6.81
C TYR A 118 9.14 -17.76 -6.23
N LYS A 119 7.82 -17.65 -6.40
CA LYS A 119 6.79 -18.56 -5.85
C LYS A 119 6.70 -18.59 -4.31
N GLU A 120 7.52 -17.80 -3.61
CA GLU A 120 7.44 -17.54 -2.16
C GLU A 120 7.09 -16.06 -1.88
N PRO A 121 6.42 -15.75 -0.76
CA PRO A 121 6.27 -14.39 -0.25
C PRO A 121 7.63 -13.70 -0.14
N LYS A 122 7.67 -12.38 -0.36
CA LYS A 122 8.86 -11.59 -0.05
C LYS A 122 9.15 -11.73 1.44
N LYS A 123 10.40 -12.05 1.80
CA LYS A 123 10.83 -12.07 3.21
C LYS A 123 10.99 -10.63 3.69
N GLU A 124 9.87 -10.10 4.15
CA GLU A 124 9.77 -8.77 4.75
C GLU A 124 10.50 -8.77 6.10
N ASP A 125 11.30 -7.73 6.36
CA ASP A 125 11.79 -7.46 7.71
C ASP A 125 10.66 -6.75 8.47
N TYR A 126 9.93 -7.53 9.26
CA TYR A 126 8.82 -7.01 10.04
C TYR A 126 9.27 -6.19 11.26
N THR A 127 10.57 -6.08 11.57
CA THR A 127 11.06 -5.48 12.83
C THR A 127 10.58 -4.05 13.02
N GLU A 128 10.83 -3.15 12.06
CA GLU A 128 10.40 -1.74 12.12
C GLU A 128 8.86 -1.62 12.16
N ALA A 129 8.16 -2.47 11.40
CA ALA A 129 6.70 -2.48 11.37
C ALA A 129 6.08 -2.96 12.70
N LEU A 130 6.70 -3.95 13.35
CA LEU A 130 6.31 -4.48 14.66
C LEU A 130 6.60 -3.48 15.78
N GLU A 131 7.76 -2.83 15.76
CA GLU A 131 8.11 -1.76 16.70
C GLU A 131 7.12 -0.60 16.60
N TYR A 132 6.86 -0.10 15.37
CA TYR A 132 5.84 0.92 15.12
C TYR A 132 4.43 0.50 15.59
N ALA A 133 4.02 -0.74 15.29
CA ALA A 133 2.69 -1.21 15.67
C ALA A 133 2.52 -1.42 17.18
N GLU A 134 3.58 -1.78 17.89
CA GLU A 134 3.56 -1.93 19.35
C GLU A 134 3.65 -0.59 20.09
N GLU A 135 4.52 0.33 19.63
CA GLU A 135 4.66 1.68 20.18
C GLU A 135 3.34 2.48 20.04
N PHE A 136 2.81 2.56 18.82
CA PHE A 136 1.66 3.42 18.54
C PHE A 136 0.29 2.75 18.83
N TYR A 137 0.18 1.43 18.77
CA TYR A 137 -1.12 0.73 18.88
C TYR A 137 -1.15 -0.41 19.90
N HIS A 138 -0.05 -0.76 20.58
CA HIS A 138 0.02 -1.90 21.52
C HIS A 138 -0.57 -3.18 20.89
N LEU A 139 -0.16 -3.42 19.63
CA LEU A 139 -0.77 -4.43 18.76
C LEU A 139 -0.84 -5.81 19.40
N ARG A 140 0.18 -6.24 20.15
CA ARG A 140 0.21 -7.53 20.84
C ARG A 140 -0.93 -7.69 21.83
N GLU A 141 -1.23 -6.67 22.64
CA GLU A 141 -2.33 -6.71 23.61
C GLU A 141 -3.69 -6.75 22.89
N GLN A 142 -3.90 -5.85 21.92
CA GLN A 142 -5.16 -5.78 21.17
C GLN A 142 -5.43 -7.03 20.33
N TYR A 143 -4.39 -7.63 19.75
CA TYR A 143 -4.46 -8.89 19.01
C TYR A 143 -4.84 -10.05 19.94
N THR A 144 -4.09 -10.22 21.04
CA THR A 144 -4.28 -11.33 21.98
C THR A 144 -5.67 -11.30 22.60
N SER A 145 -6.16 -10.12 22.97
CA SER A 145 -7.51 -9.92 23.52
C SER A 145 -8.61 -10.30 22.53
N GLN A 146 -8.46 -9.93 21.26
CA GLN A 146 -9.46 -10.23 20.22
C GLN A 146 -9.45 -11.71 19.80
N VAL A 147 -8.27 -12.32 19.66
CA VAL A 147 -8.15 -13.76 19.36
C VAL A 147 -8.76 -14.57 20.50
N SER A 148 -8.37 -14.31 21.75
CA SER A 148 -8.91 -15.05 22.91
C SER A 148 -10.43 -14.90 23.04
N LEU A 149 -10.99 -13.71 22.77
CA LEU A 149 -12.44 -13.52 22.73
C LEU A 149 -13.11 -14.38 21.64
N LEU A 150 -12.55 -14.43 20.42
CA LEU A 150 -13.08 -15.21 19.31
C LEU A 150 -13.01 -16.72 19.55
N GLU A 151 -12.01 -17.20 20.30
CA GLU A 151 -11.90 -18.58 20.78
C GLU A 151 -12.94 -18.88 21.86
N GLN A 152 -13.11 -18.00 22.86
CA GLN A 152 -14.08 -18.17 23.94
C GLN A 152 -15.52 -18.28 23.42
N VAL A 153 -15.90 -17.46 22.42
CA VAL A 153 -17.22 -17.58 21.76
C VAL A 153 -17.29 -18.69 20.71
N SER A 154 -16.25 -19.53 20.58
CA SER A 154 -16.16 -20.66 19.64
C SER A 154 -16.38 -20.28 18.17
N ILE A 155 -16.08 -19.04 17.79
CA ILE A 155 -16.12 -18.55 16.40
C ILE A 155 -14.80 -18.89 15.70
N LEU A 156 -13.66 -18.76 16.41
CA LEU A 156 -12.35 -19.21 15.94
C LEU A 156 -12.17 -20.70 16.24
N LYS A 157 -11.80 -21.49 15.23
CA LYS A 157 -11.44 -22.92 15.37
C LYS A 157 -10.27 -23.24 14.45
N GLU A 158 -9.23 -23.89 14.97
CA GLU A 158 -8.05 -24.28 14.18
C GLU A 158 -7.36 -23.09 13.47
N GLY A 159 -7.40 -21.89 14.07
CA GLY A 159 -6.85 -20.65 13.50
C GLY A 159 -7.70 -20.00 12.38
N ALA A 160 -8.87 -20.55 12.06
CA ALA A 160 -9.80 -19.98 11.08
C ALA A 160 -11.23 -19.82 11.64
N ILE A 161 -11.93 -18.82 11.11
CA ILE A 161 -13.36 -18.60 11.39
C ILE A 161 -14.17 -19.34 10.33
N LEU A 162 -15.14 -20.15 10.77
CA LEU A 162 -16.06 -20.84 9.86
C LEU A 162 -17.21 -19.89 9.50
N GLY A 163 -17.29 -19.49 8.22
CA GLY A 163 -18.36 -18.66 7.69
C GLY A 163 -19.69 -19.39 7.56
N ILE A 164 -20.78 -18.63 7.48
CA ILE A 164 -22.14 -19.15 7.21
C ILE A 164 -22.28 -19.82 5.83
N ASP A 165 -21.32 -19.60 4.94
CA ASP A 165 -21.18 -20.25 3.63
C ASP A 165 -20.29 -21.52 3.68
N ASN A 166 -19.97 -22.00 4.89
CA ASN A 166 -19.06 -23.11 5.18
C ASN A 166 -17.60 -22.90 4.72
N LYS A 167 -17.19 -21.69 4.34
CA LYS A 167 -15.77 -21.39 4.10
C LYS A 167 -14.99 -21.20 5.39
N LYS A 168 -13.71 -21.59 5.40
CA LYS A 168 -12.75 -21.21 6.44
C LYS A 168 -12.06 -19.90 6.05
N TYR A 169 -12.14 -18.90 6.93
CA TYR A 169 -11.45 -17.63 6.79
C TYR A 169 -10.34 -17.50 7.84
N PRO A 170 -9.05 -17.43 7.46
CA PRO A 170 -7.97 -17.29 8.42
C PRO A 170 -7.97 -15.90 9.07
N ILE A 171 -7.57 -15.83 10.34
CA ILE A 171 -7.24 -14.56 10.99
C ILE A 171 -5.85 -14.10 10.48
N PRO A 172 -5.65 -12.82 10.13
CA PRO A 172 -4.32 -12.30 9.74
C PRO A 172 -3.35 -12.37 10.92
N THR A 173 -2.07 -12.65 10.65
CA THR A 173 -1.06 -12.72 11.72
C THR A 173 -0.70 -11.35 12.28
N LEU A 174 -0.02 -11.31 13.43
CA LEU A 174 0.41 -10.06 14.07
C LEU A 174 1.33 -9.26 13.14
N GLU A 175 2.25 -9.94 12.46
CA GLU A 175 3.20 -9.38 11.48
C GLU A 175 2.46 -8.77 10.26
N GLN A 176 1.42 -9.45 9.76
CA GLN A 176 0.59 -8.95 8.66
C GLN A 176 -0.22 -7.71 9.04
N ILE A 177 -0.66 -7.60 10.30
CA ILE A 177 -1.34 -6.41 10.80
C ILE A 177 -0.34 -5.27 11.00
N ALA A 178 0.83 -5.56 11.58
CA ALA A 178 1.92 -4.60 11.78
C ALA A 178 2.37 -3.96 10.46
N MET A 179 2.63 -4.77 9.43
CA MET A 179 3.00 -4.30 8.10
C MET A 179 1.92 -3.40 7.49
N ARG A 180 0.64 -3.80 7.57
CA ARG A 180 -0.50 -2.99 7.11
C ARG A 180 -0.68 -1.66 7.86
N LEU A 181 -0.29 -1.59 9.14
CA LEU A 181 -0.28 -0.33 9.90
C LEU A 181 0.89 0.55 9.45
N PHE A 182 2.08 -0.04 9.30
CA PHE A 182 3.30 0.65 8.89
C PHE A 182 3.22 1.22 7.47
N GLU A 183 2.71 0.46 6.50
CA GLU A 183 2.42 0.94 5.13
C GLU A 183 1.44 2.11 5.09
N ARG A 184 0.51 2.16 6.05
CA ARG A 184 -0.57 3.14 6.09
C ARG A 184 -0.27 4.27 7.08
N ARG A 185 0.91 4.28 7.71
CA ARG A 185 1.26 5.15 8.85
C ARG A 185 0.94 6.63 8.61
N GLU A 186 1.32 7.20 7.48
CA GLU A 186 1.03 8.61 7.17
C GLU A 186 -0.48 8.90 7.04
N THR A 187 -1.25 7.95 6.49
CA THR A 187 -2.73 8.08 6.37
C THR A 187 -3.47 7.80 7.68
N LEU A 188 -2.83 7.07 8.61
CA LEU A 188 -3.38 6.73 9.92
C LEU A 188 -2.98 7.74 11.00
N ARG A 189 -1.83 8.41 10.86
CA ARG A 189 -1.28 9.39 11.80
C ARG A 189 -2.31 10.40 12.28
N THR A 190 -2.97 11.11 11.36
CA THR A 190 -4.01 12.10 11.69
C THR A 190 -5.21 11.50 12.45
N LYS A 191 -5.47 10.19 12.34
CA LYS A 191 -6.50 9.49 13.12
C LYS A 191 -5.96 9.03 14.48
N HIS A 192 -4.71 8.59 14.54
CA HIS A 192 -4.01 8.29 15.79
C HIS A 192 -3.93 9.53 16.69
N ASP A 193 -3.54 10.67 16.12
CA ASP A 193 -3.54 11.99 16.77
C ASP A 193 -4.93 12.43 17.26
N GLN A 194 -6.01 11.91 16.65
CA GLN A 194 -7.41 12.09 17.08
C GLN A 194 -7.90 11.05 18.11
N GLY A 195 -7.02 10.14 18.55
CA GLY A 195 -7.32 9.10 19.55
C GLY A 195 -7.84 7.78 18.98
N PHE A 196 -7.83 7.55 17.67
CA PHE A 196 -8.24 6.27 17.05
C PHE A 196 -7.12 5.21 17.13
N THR A 197 -6.77 4.81 18.36
CA THR A 197 -5.75 3.78 18.63
C THR A 197 -6.30 2.34 18.63
N LYS A 198 -7.63 2.16 18.70
CA LYS A 198 -8.26 0.84 18.75
C LYS A 198 -8.28 0.14 17.39
N LEU A 199 -7.74 -1.07 17.35
CA LEU A 199 -7.67 -1.93 16.17
C LEU A 199 -8.77 -2.99 16.21
N LEU A 200 -9.37 -3.30 15.07
CA LEU A 200 -10.32 -4.40 14.90
C LEU A 200 -9.79 -5.41 13.88
N LEU A 201 -9.78 -6.70 14.24
CA LEU A 201 -9.37 -7.77 13.34
C LEU A 201 -10.35 -7.90 12.16
N GLN A 202 -9.95 -7.39 10.99
CA GLN A 202 -10.71 -7.56 9.75
C GLN A 202 -10.42 -8.93 9.14
N ILE A 203 -11.46 -9.78 9.14
CA ILE A 203 -11.46 -11.09 8.50
C ILE A 203 -11.33 -10.90 6.98
N GLN A 204 -10.35 -11.56 6.37
CA GLN A 204 -10.10 -11.47 4.94
C GLN A 204 -11.06 -12.39 4.18
N LYS A 205 -11.70 -11.90 3.12
CA LYS A 205 -12.55 -12.72 2.24
C LYS A 205 -11.72 -13.38 1.14
N GLY A 206 -11.69 -14.71 1.15
CA GLY A 206 -11.40 -15.56 -0.02
C GLY A 206 -12.66 -16.18 -0.62
#